data_AF-A0A9W7Y149-F1
#
_entry.id   AF-A0A9W7Y149-F1
#
_cell.length_a   1.000
_cell.length_b   1.000
_cell.length_c   1.000
_cell.angle_alpha   90.00
_cell.angle_beta   90.00
_cell.angle_gamma   90.00
#
_symmetry.space_group_name_H-M   'P 1'
#
loop_
_entity.id
_entity.type
_entity.pdbx_description
1 polymer ?
#
loop_
_entity_poly.entity_id
_entity_poly.type
_entity_poly.pdbx_seq_one_letter_code
_entity_poly.pdbx_strand_id
1 'polypeptide(L)'
;MASDTMASVFIERPTFKREKPPPETRPLLERLHWVHVILLSTTPLLALYGFLTTTLTMKTLLWAVVYYMFAGMGITAGYHRLWAHTSYSARYPLQVFLACAGSAAVQGSIFWWSRDHRVHHRYTDTPSDPYDAIQGFWHCHIGWMLVKKDRRRLGYADTSDLKTNPLVRWQHKYYPLLVLTFGVLVPTAVAGVFWNDWRGGFFYATILRMVLLHHATFCVNSLAHTIGRHTYDDVQTARDSWITAVVTMGEGYHNFHHQFPNDYRNAIRFYQYDPTKWFIRTMATFGLAYDLKTFPANEIEKGFIQMRMQELEKKRTKLVFGTPVAKLPVYTEQEFLDQVKVYNKQWMVIEGYIYDVKPFMNDHPGGKALLKGGVGKDMTEAFNGGVYNHHNSARNLMNNSLRIGVLQRL
;
A
#
# COMPACT_ATOMS: atom_id res chain seq x y z
N MET A 1 -27.28 25.84 31.63
CA MET A 1 -27.60 24.51 31.07
C MET A 1 -27.38 24.65 29.55
N ALA A 2 -26.40 24.07 28.87
CA ALA A 2 -25.78 22.75 29.00
C ALA A 2 -24.25 22.85 28.94
N SER A 3 -23.57 22.13 29.83
CA SER A 3 -22.13 21.93 29.81
C SER A 3 -21.81 20.71 28.93
N ASP A 4 -21.48 20.93 27.66
CA ASP A 4 -20.88 19.89 26.82
C ASP A 4 -19.38 19.77 27.14
N THR A 5 -19.09 19.25 28.32
CA THR A 5 -17.84 18.54 28.57
C THR A 5 -17.91 17.21 27.83
N MET A 6 -17.71 17.23 26.52
CA MET A 6 -17.21 16.08 25.78
C MET A 6 -15.77 15.86 26.25
N ALA A 7 -15.63 15.30 27.46
CA ALA A 7 -14.43 14.58 27.83
C ALA A 7 -14.26 13.53 26.73
N SER A 8 -13.28 13.75 25.85
CA SER A 8 -12.86 12.75 24.88
C SER A 8 -12.43 11.55 25.70
N VAL A 9 -13.35 10.62 25.93
CA VAL A 9 -13.01 9.28 26.37
C VAL A 9 -12.04 8.81 25.31
N PHE A 10 -10.75 8.82 25.65
CA PHE A 10 -9.75 8.09 24.91
C PHE A 10 -10.16 6.63 25.08
N ILE A 11 -11.11 6.19 24.24
CA ILE A 11 -11.27 4.78 23.97
C ILE A 11 -9.94 4.44 23.31
N GLU A 12 -9.01 3.91 24.11
CA GLU A 12 -7.81 3.29 23.60
C GLU A 12 -8.31 2.32 22.53
N ARG A 13 -8.07 2.66 21.26
CA ARG A 13 -8.46 1.78 20.16
C ARG A 13 -7.86 0.43 20.52
N PRO A 14 -8.64 -0.66 20.58
CA PRO A 14 -8.08 -1.96 20.88
C PRO A 14 -6.94 -2.18 19.89
N THR A 15 -5.71 -2.14 20.40
CA THR A 15 -4.54 -2.45 19.58
C THR A 15 -4.62 -3.94 19.39
N PHE A 16 -5.17 -4.37 18.24
CA PHE A 16 -5.17 -5.77 17.88
C PHE A 16 -3.71 -6.22 17.84
N LYS A 17 -3.26 -6.85 18.93
CA LYS A 17 -1.92 -7.40 19.00
C LYS A 17 -1.90 -8.55 18.03
N ARG A 18 -1.17 -8.37 16.92
CA ARG A 18 -1.01 -9.40 15.91
C ARG A 18 -0.45 -10.65 16.58
N GLU A 19 -1.19 -11.74 16.46
CA GLU A 19 -0.81 -13.01 17.06
C GLU A 19 0.46 -13.50 16.38
N LYS A 20 1.50 -13.77 17.19
CA LYS A 20 2.68 -14.44 16.68
C LYS A 20 2.44 -15.94 16.71
N PRO A 21 2.88 -16.69 15.67
CA PRO A 21 2.83 -18.14 15.73
C PRO A 21 3.64 -18.63 16.93
N PRO A 22 3.17 -19.68 17.64
CA PRO A 22 3.92 -20.23 18.75
C PRO A 22 5.27 -20.79 18.26
N PRO A 23 6.32 -20.78 19.11
CA PRO A 23 7.66 -21.22 18.74
C PRO A 23 7.63 -22.64 18.18
N GLU A 24 8.32 -22.84 17.06
CA GLU A 24 8.43 -24.16 16.44
C GLU A 24 9.60 -24.92 17.09
N THR A 25 9.28 -26.02 17.78
CA THR A 25 10.22 -26.80 18.61
C THR A 25 11.00 -27.85 17.82
N ARG A 26 10.54 -28.18 16.61
CA ARG A 26 11.22 -29.18 15.75
C ARG A 26 12.58 -28.67 15.27
N PRO A 27 13.60 -29.56 15.13
CA PRO A 27 14.87 -29.22 14.51
C PRO A 27 14.69 -28.63 13.09
N LEU A 28 15.56 -27.70 12.70
CA LEU A 28 15.47 -27.02 11.40
C LEU A 28 15.40 -28.01 10.22
N LEU A 29 16.26 -29.04 10.22
CA LEU A 29 16.35 -30.01 9.13
C LEU A 29 15.04 -30.79 8.89
N GLU A 30 14.26 -31.04 9.94
CA GLU A 30 12.96 -31.72 9.83
C GLU A 30 11.87 -30.81 9.25
N ARG A 31 12.01 -29.51 9.50
CA ARG A 31 11.11 -28.46 9.02
C ARG A 31 11.36 -28.10 7.57
N LEU A 32 12.54 -28.37 7.01
CA LEU A 32 12.85 -27.99 5.63
C LEU A 32 12.01 -28.76 4.61
N HIS A 33 11.54 -28.04 3.59
CA HIS A 33 10.93 -28.62 2.41
C HIS A 33 12.01 -28.85 1.34
N TRP A 34 12.76 -29.95 1.47
CA TRP A 34 13.97 -30.21 0.68
C TRP A 34 13.82 -30.06 -0.83
N VAL A 35 12.67 -30.45 -1.39
CA VAL A 35 12.38 -30.24 -2.82
C VAL A 35 12.41 -28.76 -3.20
N HIS A 36 11.80 -27.90 -2.39
CA HIS A 36 11.81 -26.45 -2.63
C HIS A 36 13.19 -25.85 -2.35
N VAL A 37 13.88 -26.32 -1.31
CA VAL A 37 15.24 -25.88 -0.99
C VAL A 37 16.17 -26.15 -2.18
N ILE A 38 16.15 -27.36 -2.74
CA ILE A 38 16.97 -27.72 -3.90
C ILE A 38 16.56 -26.88 -5.12
N LEU A 39 15.28 -26.79 -5.45
CA LEU A 39 14.83 -26.03 -6.63
C LEU A 39 15.15 -24.53 -6.54
N LEU A 40 14.88 -23.90 -5.39
CA LEU A 40 15.06 -22.45 -5.19
C LEU A 40 16.52 -22.04 -4.94
N SER A 41 17.41 -23.00 -4.61
CA SER A 41 18.85 -22.73 -4.52
C SER A 41 19.60 -23.05 -5.82
N THR A 42 19.23 -24.13 -6.52
CA THR A 42 19.90 -24.53 -7.76
C THR A 42 19.55 -23.64 -8.95
N THR A 43 18.29 -23.17 -9.06
CA THR A 43 17.88 -22.35 -10.20
C THR A 43 18.58 -20.98 -10.27
N PRO A 44 18.80 -20.23 -9.16
CA PRO A 44 19.63 -19.03 -9.20
C PRO A 44 21.10 -19.31 -9.52
N LEU A 45 21.66 -20.43 -9.04
CA LEU A 45 23.04 -20.82 -9.37
C LEU A 45 23.18 -21.15 -10.86
N LEU A 46 22.21 -21.84 -11.45
CA LEU A 46 22.17 -22.09 -12.90
C LEU A 46 21.98 -20.80 -13.68
N ALA A 47 21.15 -19.86 -13.20
CA ALA A 47 20.99 -18.55 -13.81
C ALA A 47 22.32 -17.76 -13.80
N LEU A 48 23.04 -17.77 -12.68
CA LEU A 48 24.34 -17.11 -12.54
C LEU A 48 25.39 -17.75 -13.46
N TYR A 49 25.48 -19.08 -13.47
CA TYR A 49 26.35 -19.81 -14.39
C TYR A 49 26.03 -19.46 -15.85
N GLY A 50 24.75 -19.47 -16.22
CA GLY A 50 24.28 -19.11 -17.55
C GLY A 50 24.67 -17.69 -17.94
N PHE A 51 24.43 -16.73 -17.05
CA PHE A 51 24.77 -15.32 -17.22
C PHE A 51 26.27 -15.10 -17.45
N LEU A 52 27.14 -15.86 -16.76
CA LEU A 52 28.59 -15.74 -16.88
C LEU A 52 29.17 -16.46 -18.10
N THR A 53 28.49 -17.47 -18.65
CA THR A 53 29.04 -18.39 -19.66
C THR A 53 28.32 -18.36 -21.01
N THR A 54 27.27 -17.55 -21.14
CA THR A 54 26.45 -17.51 -22.36
C THR A 54 26.43 -16.08 -22.88
N THR A 55 26.75 -15.90 -24.16
CA THR A 55 26.63 -14.59 -24.79
C THR A 55 25.16 -14.22 -24.97
N LEU A 56 24.75 -13.06 -24.49
CA LEU A 56 23.39 -12.55 -24.70
C LEU A 56 23.26 -11.92 -26.08
N THR A 57 22.43 -12.49 -26.93
CA THR A 57 22.04 -11.87 -28.21
C THR A 57 20.83 -10.94 -28.01
N MET A 58 20.73 -9.88 -28.81
CA MET A 58 19.59 -8.95 -28.73
C MET A 58 18.24 -9.64 -28.99
N LYS A 59 18.18 -10.60 -29.91
CA LYS A 59 16.97 -11.38 -30.20
C LYS A 59 16.53 -12.18 -28.98
N THR A 60 17.47 -12.87 -28.33
CA THR A 60 17.20 -13.64 -27.10
C THR A 60 16.83 -12.74 -25.92
N LEU A 61 17.44 -11.57 -25.78
CA LEU A 61 17.05 -10.59 -24.76
C LEU A 61 15.60 -10.15 -24.93
N LEU A 62 15.23 -9.70 -26.13
CA LEU A 62 13.86 -9.28 -26.43
C LEU A 62 12.86 -10.42 -26.20
N TRP A 63 13.22 -11.64 -26.62
CA TRP A 63 12.41 -12.82 -26.37
C TRP A 63 12.25 -13.13 -24.88
N ALA A 64 13.31 -13.06 -24.10
CA ALA A 64 13.26 -13.26 -22.64
C ALA A 64 12.34 -12.22 -21.97
N VAL A 65 12.39 -10.96 -22.40
CA VAL A 65 11.51 -9.89 -21.89
C VAL A 65 10.05 -10.14 -22.28
N VAL A 66 9.77 -10.47 -23.55
CA VAL A 66 8.40 -10.79 -23.99
C VAL A 66 7.85 -11.99 -23.23
N TYR A 67 8.66 -13.03 -23.04
CA TYR A 67 8.26 -14.24 -22.33
C TYR A 67 8.12 -14.00 -20.81
N TYR A 68 8.91 -13.09 -20.24
CA TYR A 68 8.72 -12.59 -18.87
C TYR A 68 7.34 -11.94 -18.73
N MET A 69 6.98 -11.03 -19.64
CA MET A 69 5.67 -10.36 -19.63
C MET A 69 4.52 -11.36 -19.83
N PHE A 70 4.68 -12.33 -20.74
CA PHE A 70 3.72 -13.40 -20.95
C PHE A 70 3.49 -14.20 -19.65
N ALA A 71 4.55 -14.71 -19.03
CA ALA A 71 4.45 -15.47 -17.80
C ALA A 71 3.91 -14.63 -16.63
N GLY A 72 4.34 -13.38 -16.51
CA GLY A 72 3.85 -12.41 -15.54
C GLY A 72 2.35 -12.17 -15.67
N MET A 73 1.84 -11.96 -16.89
CA MET A 73 0.40 -11.76 -17.14
C MET A 73 -0.43 -13.00 -16.77
N GLY A 74 0.15 -14.20 -16.95
CA GLY A 74 -0.47 -15.43 -16.47
C GLY A 74 -0.71 -15.45 -14.96
N ILE A 75 0.22 -14.88 -14.18
CA ILE A 75 0.06 -14.71 -12.74
C ILE A 75 -0.90 -13.57 -12.42
N THR A 76 -0.63 -12.35 -12.91
CA THR A 76 -1.36 -11.16 -12.48
C THR A 76 -2.77 -11.07 -13.08
N ALA A 77 -2.92 -11.22 -14.40
CA ALA A 77 -4.23 -11.19 -15.04
C ALA A 77 -4.99 -12.51 -14.82
N GLY A 78 -4.28 -13.64 -14.82
CA GLY A 78 -4.85 -14.97 -14.63
C GLY A 78 -5.03 -15.34 -13.16
N TYR A 79 -3.99 -15.93 -12.57
CA TYR A 79 -4.08 -16.62 -11.27
C TYR A 79 -4.63 -15.72 -10.17
N HIS A 80 -4.20 -14.47 -10.18
CA HIS A 80 -4.57 -13.44 -9.22
C HIS A 80 -5.95 -12.87 -9.50
N ARG A 81 -6.09 -12.01 -10.51
CA ARG A 81 -7.31 -11.22 -10.73
C ARG A 81 -8.49 -12.07 -11.23
N LEU A 82 -8.26 -13.00 -12.16
CA LEU A 82 -9.32 -13.85 -12.71
C LEU A 82 -9.74 -14.97 -11.74
N TRP A 83 -8.79 -15.83 -11.32
CA TRP A 83 -9.14 -17.03 -10.56
C TRP A 83 -9.15 -16.83 -9.04
N ALA A 84 -8.20 -16.08 -8.45
CA ALA A 84 -8.21 -15.88 -7.00
C ALA A 84 -9.30 -14.90 -6.56
N HIS A 85 -9.45 -13.77 -7.27
CA HIS A 85 -10.37 -12.70 -6.88
C HIS A 85 -11.67 -12.64 -7.65
N THR A 86 -11.78 -13.30 -8.81
CA THR A 86 -12.96 -13.20 -9.68
C THR A 86 -13.29 -11.75 -10.05
N SER A 87 -12.28 -10.89 -10.19
CA SER A 87 -12.48 -9.44 -10.40
C SER A 87 -12.91 -9.10 -11.83
N TYR A 88 -12.85 -10.07 -12.74
CA TYR A 88 -13.44 -10.02 -14.06
C TYR A 88 -13.75 -11.44 -14.56
N SER A 89 -14.51 -11.53 -15.64
CA SER A 89 -14.81 -12.77 -16.35
C SER A 89 -14.06 -12.81 -17.69
N ALA A 90 -13.65 -14.00 -18.13
CA ALA A 90 -12.91 -14.18 -19.38
C ALA A 90 -13.58 -15.23 -20.27
N ARG A 91 -13.57 -15.01 -21.58
CA ARG A 91 -13.97 -16.05 -22.55
C ARG A 91 -12.93 -17.16 -22.59
N TYR A 92 -13.36 -18.36 -22.99
CA TYR A 92 -12.53 -19.56 -22.97
C TYR A 92 -11.15 -19.40 -23.64
N PRO A 93 -10.98 -18.73 -24.81
CA PRO A 93 -9.65 -18.53 -25.40
C PRO A 93 -8.68 -17.76 -24.49
N LEU A 94 -9.17 -16.71 -23.82
CA LEU A 94 -8.37 -15.94 -22.88
C LEU A 94 -8.04 -16.75 -21.63
N GLN A 95 -8.98 -17.56 -21.13
CA GLN A 95 -8.72 -18.45 -20.00
C GLN A 95 -7.61 -19.47 -20.33
N VAL A 96 -7.65 -20.09 -21.51
CA VAL A 96 -6.61 -21.04 -21.95
C VAL A 96 -5.27 -20.34 -22.09
N PHE A 97 -5.24 -19.16 -22.73
CA PHE A 97 -4.03 -18.34 -22.85
C PHE A 97 -3.41 -18.06 -21.48
N LEU A 98 -4.20 -17.58 -20.52
CA LEU A 98 -3.73 -17.25 -19.17
C LEU A 98 -3.30 -18.50 -18.38
N ALA A 99 -3.94 -19.65 -18.61
CA ALA A 99 -3.56 -20.91 -17.98
C ALA A 99 -2.19 -21.41 -18.46
N CYS A 100 -1.92 -21.30 -19.77
CA CYS A 100 -0.62 -21.60 -20.36
C CYS A 100 0.45 -20.60 -19.89
N ALA A 101 0.12 -19.31 -19.91
CA ALA A 101 0.97 -18.23 -19.43
C ALA A 101 1.38 -18.41 -17.97
N GLY A 102 0.42 -18.68 -17.08
CA GLY A 102 0.71 -18.88 -15.66
C GLY A 102 1.54 -20.15 -15.40
N SER A 103 1.42 -21.16 -16.25
CA SER A 103 2.26 -22.36 -16.18
C SER A 103 3.72 -22.06 -16.54
N ALA A 104 3.99 -21.06 -17.39
CA ALA A 104 5.35 -20.60 -17.69
C ALA A 104 6.04 -19.91 -16.50
N ALA A 105 5.27 -19.43 -15.51
CA ALA A 105 5.80 -18.80 -14.31
C ALA A 105 6.34 -19.80 -13.27
N VAL A 106 5.87 -21.06 -13.32
CA VAL A 106 6.31 -22.14 -12.41
C VAL A 106 6.07 -21.79 -10.92
N GLN A 107 4.85 -21.36 -10.59
CA GLN A 107 4.48 -20.93 -9.22
C GLN A 107 3.36 -21.78 -8.58
N GLY A 108 3.14 -22.98 -9.11
CA GLY A 108 2.02 -23.85 -8.75
C GLY A 108 0.89 -23.76 -9.77
N SER A 109 0.01 -24.76 -9.74
CA SER A 109 -1.22 -24.74 -10.56
C SER A 109 -2.14 -23.58 -10.16
N ILE A 110 -3.07 -23.20 -11.03
CA ILE A 110 -4.14 -22.23 -10.74
C ILE A 110 -4.80 -22.55 -9.39
N PHE A 111 -5.23 -23.80 -9.21
CA PHE A 111 -5.92 -24.23 -8.00
C PHE A 111 -5.11 -23.97 -6.72
N TRP A 112 -3.84 -24.41 -6.69
CA TRP A 112 -2.98 -24.26 -5.52
C TRP A 112 -2.67 -22.79 -5.23
N TRP A 113 -2.31 -22.02 -6.26
CA TRP A 113 -1.95 -20.61 -6.13
C TRP A 113 -3.15 -19.79 -5.65
N SER A 114 -4.30 -19.92 -6.32
CA SER A 114 -5.51 -19.16 -5.96
C SER A 114 -6.06 -19.56 -4.60
N ARG A 115 -5.96 -20.84 -4.18
CA ARG A 115 -6.33 -21.25 -2.81
C ARG A 115 -5.47 -20.52 -1.78
N ASP A 116 -4.15 -20.61 -1.89
CA ASP A 116 -3.24 -20.02 -0.90
C ASP A 116 -3.39 -18.49 -0.89
N HIS A 117 -3.60 -17.86 -2.05
CA HIS A 117 -3.84 -16.42 -2.11
C HIS A 117 -5.17 -15.98 -1.46
N ARG A 118 -6.25 -16.75 -1.65
CA ARG A 118 -7.52 -16.47 -0.93
C ARG A 118 -7.37 -16.63 0.59
N VAL A 119 -6.59 -17.61 1.04
CA VAL A 119 -6.27 -17.77 2.47
C VAL A 119 -5.47 -16.57 2.97
N HIS A 120 -4.47 -16.13 2.21
CA HIS A 120 -3.69 -14.94 2.53
C HIS A 120 -4.57 -13.70 2.72
N HIS A 121 -5.50 -13.40 1.80
CA HIS A 121 -6.42 -12.26 1.98
C HIS A 121 -7.33 -12.39 3.19
N ARG A 122 -7.83 -13.60 3.48
CA ARG A 122 -8.75 -13.82 4.59
C ARG A 122 -8.05 -13.72 5.95
N TYR A 123 -6.78 -14.10 6.01
CA TYR A 123 -6.02 -14.28 7.24
C TYR A 123 -4.73 -13.44 7.27
N THR A 124 -4.66 -12.36 6.48
CA THR A 124 -3.45 -11.52 6.34
C THR A 124 -2.91 -11.10 7.70
N ASP A 125 -1.59 -11.16 7.87
CA ASP A 125 -0.90 -10.79 9.12
C ASP A 125 -1.28 -11.65 10.35
N THR A 126 -1.71 -12.90 10.11
CA THR A 126 -1.99 -13.87 11.18
C THR A 126 -1.21 -15.17 10.95
N PRO A 127 -1.05 -16.03 11.98
CA PRO A 127 -0.42 -17.34 11.85
C PRO A 127 -1.08 -18.28 10.83
N SER A 128 -2.31 -17.98 10.39
CA SER A 128 -3.04 -18.74 9.37
C SER A 128 -2.74 -18.29 7.94
N ASP A 129 -2.04 -17.17 7.77
CA ASP A 129 -1.54 -16.70 6.48
C ASP A 129 -0.42 -17.62 5.97
N PRO A 130 -0.51 -18.17 4.75
CA PRO A 130 0.53 -19.02 4.16
C PRO A 130 1.91 -18.37 4.02
N TYR A 131 2.00 -17.04 4.00
CA TYR A 131 3.25 -16.29 3.86
C TYR A 131 3.25 -15.02 4.73
N ASP A 132 2.76 -15.18 5.97
CA ASP A 132 2.65 -14.15 7.02
C ASP A 132 3.83 -13.17 7.07
N ALA A 133 3.54 -11.90 6.77
CA ALA A 133 4.51 -10.82 6.81
C ALA A 133 5.01 -10.49 8.22
N ILE A 134 4.27 -10.86 9.28
CA ILE A 134 4.66 -10.61 10.68
C ILE A 134 5.86 -11.46 11.12
N GLN A 135 6.10 -12.59 10.45
CA GLN A 135 7.31 -13.39 10.64
C GLN A 135 8.58 -12.74 10.06
N GLY A 136 8.43 -11.63 9.33
CA GLY A 136 9.53 -10.80 8.86
C GLY A 136 9.82 -10.96 7.36
N PHE A 137 10.58 -10.00 6.83
CA PHE A 137 10.82 -9.81 5.40
C PHE A 137 11.30 -11.09 4.69
N TRP A 138 12.31 -11.77 5.23
CA TRP A 138 12.87 -12.96 4.58
C TRP A 138 11.94 -14.16 4.63
N HIS A 139 11.08 -14.25 5.65
CA HIS A 139 10.07 -15.30 5.74
C HIS A 139 9.05 -15.14 4.62
N CYS A 140 8.39 -13.99 4.51
CA CYS A 140 7.36 -13.76 3.49
C CYS A 140 7.93 -13.65 2.06
N HIS A 141 9.21 -13.27 1.91
CA HIS A 141 9.87 -13.29 0.59
C HIS A 141 10.09 -14.73 0.10
N ILE A 142 10.84 -15.55 0.83
CA ILE A 142 11.23 -16.90 0.36
C ILE A 142 11.15 -17.98 1.44
N GLY A 143 11.33 -17.61 2.70
CA GLY A 143 11.41 -18.56 3.81
C GLY A 143 10.16 -19.46 3.95
N TRP A 144 8.97 -18.92 3.68
CA TRP A 144 7.71 -19.67 3.71
C TRP A 144 7.67 -20.85 2.73
N MET A 145 8.44 -20.80 1.63
CA MET A 145 8.58 -21.89 0.68
C MET A 145 9.61 -22.93 1.12
N LEU A 146 10.62 -22.52 1.90
CA LEU A 146 11.73 -23.37 2.33
C LEU A 146 11.36 -24.27 3.51
N VAL A 147 10.29 -23.95 4.23
CA VAL A 147 9.81 -24.73 5.38
C VAL A 147 8.46 -25.40 5.09
N LYS A 148 8.26 -26.58 5.66
CA LYS A 148 6.99 -27.31 5.63
C LYS A 148 5.95 -26.52 6.44
N LYS A 149 4.86 -26.15 5.78
CA LYS A 149 3.70 -25.52 6.43
C LYS A 149 3.04 -26.50 7.41
N ASP A 150 2.72 -26.04 8.62
CA ASP A 150 1.83 -26.79 9.51
C ASP A 150 0.40 -26.74 8.96
N ARG A 151 -0.06 -27.86 8.39
CA ARG A 151 -1.38 -27.95 7.76
C ARG A 151 -2.54 -27.71 8.73
N ARG A 152 -2.30 -27.85 10.05
CA ARG A 152 -3.32 -27.59 11.08
C ARG A 152 -3.54 -26.10 11.33
N ARG A 153 -2.59 -25.26 10.94
CA ARG A 153 -2.63 -23.80 11.16
C ARG A 153 -3.10 -23.02 9.93
N LEU A 154 -2.99 -23.61 8.74
CA LEU A 154 -3.39 -22.96 7.51
C LEU A 154 -4.88 -22.61 7.54
N GLY A 155 -5.19 -21.36 7.22
CA GLY A 155 -6.55 -20.89 7.13
C GLY A 155 -7.33 -21.57 6.00
N TYR A 156 -8.66 -21.47 6.08
CA TYR A 156 -9.56 -22.02 5.08
C TYR A 156 -10.14 -20.92 4.18
N ALA A 157 -10.12 -21.14 2.88
CA ALA A 157 -10.86 -20.34 1.91
C ALA A 157 -11.73 -21.25 1.03
N ASP A 158 -12.91 -20.77 0.65
CA ASP A 158 -13.74 -21.50 -0.31
C ASP A 158 -13.03 -21.56 -1.67
N THR A 159 -13.11 -22.74 -2.28
CA THR A 159 -12.50 -23.10 -3.57
C THR A 159 -13.46 -23.91 -4.43
N SER A 160 -14.75 -23.91 -4.11
CA SER A 160 -15.80 -24.65 -4.81
C SER A 160 -15.85 -24.32 -6.31
N ASP A 161 -15.74 -23.04 -6.67
CA ASP A 161 -15.65 -22.53 -8.03
C ASP A 161 -14.41 -23.06 -8.78
N LEU A 162 -13.24 -23.08 -8.13
CA LEU A 162 -12.00 -23.60 -8.73
C LEU A 162 -12.06 -25.11 -8.94
N LYS A 163 -12.69 -25.85 -8.02
CA LYS A 163 -12.87 -27.30 -8.09
C LYS A 163 -13.87 -27.71 -9.16
N THR A 164 -14.84 -26.86 -9.49
CA THR A 164 -15.88 -27.14 -10.49
C THR A 164 -15.46 -26.69 -11.90
N ASN A 165 -14.54 -25.72 -12.02
CA ASN A 165 -14.04 -25.26 -13.32
C ASN A 165 -13.22 -26.35 -14.05
N PRO A 166 -13.67 -26.84 -15.23
CA PRO A 166 -12.99 -27.92 -15.96
C PRO A 166 -11.57 -27.57 -16.41
N LEU A 167 -11.33 -26.32 -16.83
CA LEU A 167 -10.02 -25.86 -17.27
C LEU A 167 -9.03 -25.83 -16.10
N VAL A 168 -9.45 -25.34 -14.94
CA VAL A 168 -8.60 -25.33 -13.72
C VAL A 168 -8.24 -26.74 -13.30
N ARG A 169 -9.20 -27.69 -13.34
CA ARG A 169 -8.93 -29.11 -13.06
C ARG A 169 -7.96 -29.73 -14.06
N TRP A 170 -8.15 -29.46 -15.36
CA TRP A 170 -7.25 -29.92 -16.41
C TRP A 170 -5.83 -29.38 -16.19
N GLN A 171 -5.71 -28.07 -15.97
CA GLN A 171 -4.43 -27.41 -15.75
C GLN A 171 -3.74 -27.96 -14.50
N HIS A 172 -4.48 -28.19 -13.41
CA HIS A 172 -3.94 -28.77 -12.19
C HIS A 172 -3.45 -30.22 -12.40
N LYS A 173 -4.22 -31.04 -13.12
CA LYS A 173 -3.87 -32.44 -13.43
C LYS A 173 -2.61 -32.55 -14.30
N TYR A 174 -2.50 -31.70 -15.32
CA TYR A 174 -1.39 -31.72 -16.29
C TYR A 174 -0.31 -30.69 -15.98
N TYR A 175 -0.32 -30.09 -14.79
CA TYR A 175 0.56 -28.97 -14.44
C TYR A 175 2.05 -29.26 -14.67
N PRO A 176 2.62 -30.43 -14.29
CA PRO A 176 4.02 -30.73 -14.55
C PRO A 176 4.37 -30.73 -16.05
N LEU A 177 3.47 -31.24 -16.89
CA LEU A 177 3.65 -31.24 -18.35
C LEU A 177 3.58 -29.81 -18.89
N LEU A 178 2.62 -29.01 -18.43
CA LEU A 178 2.50 -27.61 -18.85
C LEU A 178 3.70 -26.76 -18.41
N VAL A 179 4.26 -27.01 -17.23
CA VAL A 179 5.51 -26.39 -16.77
C VAL A 179 6.68 -26.80 -17.65
N LEU A 180 6.82 -28.08 -18.01
CA LEU A 180 7.86 -28.51 -18.91
C LEU A 180 7.71 -27.84 -20.29
N THR A 181 6.51 -27.83 -20.85
CA THR A 181 6.24 -27.24 -22.17
C THR A 181 6.41 -25.73 -22.16
N PHE A 182 5.61 -25.00 -21.36
CA PHE A 182 5.57 -23.54 -21.39
C PHE A 182 6.64 -22.89 -20.50
N GLY A 183 7.09 -23.54 -19.43
CA GLY A 183 8.14 -23.01 -18.56
C GLY A 183 9.55 -23.21 -19.11
N VAL A 184 9.78 -24.24 -19.93
CA VAL A 184 11.14 -24.65 -20.38
C VAL A 184 11.26 -24.83 -21.88
N LEU A 185 10.47 -25.71 -22.48
CA LEU A 185 10.67 -26.12 -23.88
C LEU A 185 10.36 -24.99 -24.87
N VAL A 186 9.20 -24.35 -24.76
CA VAL A 186 8.79 -23.25 -25.65
C VAL A 186 9.78 -22.07 -25.61
N PRO A 187 10.14 -21.48 -24.45
CA PRO A 187 11.07 -20.35 -24.43
C PRO A 187 12.46 -20.71 -24.98
N THR A 188 12.94 -21.93 -24.73
CA THR A 188 14.22 -22.41 -25.27
C THR A 188 14.16 -22.66 -26.77
N ALA A 189 13.14 -23.39 -27.24
CA ALA A 189 13.00 -23.82 -28.62
C ALA A 189 12.76 -22.65 -29.57
N VAL A 190 12.03 -21.61 -29.16
CA VAL A 190 11.85 -20.42 -30.01
C VAL A 190 13.20 -19.79 -30.34
N ALA A 191 14.07 -19.57 -29.33
CA ALA A 191 15.39 -19.01 -29.61
C ALA A 191 16.29 -19.94 -30.44
N GLY A 192 16.24 -21.24 -30.13
CA GLY A 192 16.97 -22.28 -30.85
C GLY A 192 16.57 -22.44 -32.32
N VAL A 193 15.28 -22.46 -32.61
CA VAL A 193 14.77 -22.72 -33.97
C VAL A 193 14.85 -21.48 -34.85
N PHE A 194 14.47 -20.30 -34.33
CA PHE A 194 14.33 -19.10 -35.18
C PHE A 194 15.62 -18.31 -35.38
N TRP A 195 16.60 -18.42 -34.47
CA TRP A 195 17.89 -17.73 -34.62
C TRP A 195 19.10 -18.52 -34.08
N ASN A 196 18.96 -19.85 -33.97
CA ASN A 196 20.04 -20.78 -33.59
C ASN A 196 20.71 -20.49 -32.24
N ASP A 197 19.96 -19.96 -31.27
CA ASP A 197 20.48 -19.63 -29.93
C ASP A 197 19.83 -20.50 -28.85
N TRP A 198 20.05 -21.82 -28.94
CA TRP A 198 19.53 -22.79 -27.96
C TRP A 198 20.05 -22.51 -26.55
N ARG A 199 21.33 -22.18 -26.43
CA ARG A 199 21.98 -21.90 -25.15
C ARG A 199 21.43 -20.62 -24.52
N GLY A 200 21.29 -19.55 -25.30
CA GLY A 200 20.68 -18.31 -24.83
C GLY A 200 19.21 -18.47 -24.47
N GLY A 201 18.44 -19.21 -25.28
CA GLY A 201 17.05 -19.54 -24.98
C GLY A 201 16.88 -20.27 -23.65
N PHE A 202 17.77 -21.22 -23.35
CA PHE A 202 17.76 -21.93 -22.08
C PHE A 202 18.19 -21.04 -20.91
N PHE A 203 19.36 -20.38 -20.97
CA PHE A 203 19.83 -19.65 -19.79
C PHE A 203 19.09 -18.32 -19.56
N TYR A 204 18.76 -17.56 -20.61
CA TYR A 204 18.11 -16.26 -20.46
C TYR A 204 16.59 -16.34 -20.49
N ALA A 205 15.99 -16.88 -21.56
CA ALA A 205 14.53 -16.90 -21.72
C ALA A 205 13.83 -17.92 -20.81
N THR A 206 14.55 -18.99 -20.40
CA THR A 206 14.02 -19.99 -19.48
C THR A 206 14.47 -19.74 -18.04
N ILE A 207 15.75 -19.93 -17.71
CA ILE A 207 16.23 -20.03 -16.32
C ILE A 207 16.29 -18.66 -15.62
N LEU A 208 17.03 -17.69 -16.17
CA LEU A 208 17.17 -16.36 -15.56
C LEU A 208 15.81 -15.66 -15.46
N ARG A 209 15.02 -15.68 -16.54
CA ARG A 209 13.65 -15.14 -16.52
C ARG A 209 12.76 -15.81 -15.46
N MET A 210 12.95 -17.11 -15.17
CA MET A 210 12.23 -17.80 -14.09
C MET A 210 12.56 -17.22 -12.74
N VAL A 211 13.86 -17.12 -12.44
CA VAL A 211 14.38 -16.62 -11.17
C VAL A 211 13.93 -15.18 -10.95
N LEU A 212 14.05 -14.32 -11.97
CA LEU A 212 13.60 -12.93 -11.88
C LEU A 212 12.08 -12.82 -11.63
N LEU A 213 11.27 -13.66 -12.28
CA LEU A 213 9.81 -13.62 -12.09
C LEU A 213 9.39 -14.17 -10.72
N HIS A 214 10.07 -15.20 -10.21
CA HIS A 214 9.87 -15.71 -8.85
C HIS A 214 10.16 -14.61 -7.82
N HIS A 215 11.31 -13.96 -7.89
CA HIS A 215 11.64 -12.87 -6.97
C HIS A 215 10.74 -11.66 -7.12
N ALA A 216 10.32 -11.31 -8.33
CA ALA A 216 9.31 -10.27 -8.55
C ALA A 216 7.98 -10.61 -7.86
N THR A 217 7.53 -11.87 -7.92
CA THR A 217 6.30 -12.29 -7.23
C THR A 217 6.49 -12.29 -5.72
N PHE A 218 7.62 -12.79 -5.23
CA PHE A 218 7.97 -12.80 -3.81
C PHE A 218 8.07 -11.39 -3.21
N CYS A 219 8.42 -10.39 -4.03
CA CYS A 219 8.39 -8.98 -3.64
C CYS A 219 6.98 -8.46 -3.36
N VAL A 220 5.91 -9.07 -3.89
CA VAL A 220 4.53 -8.73 -3.51
C VAL A 220 4.33 -9.07 -2.03
N ASN A 221 4.71 -10.27 -1.62
CA ASN A 221 4.57 -10.71 -0.22
C ASN A 221 5.53 -9.98 0.74
N SER A 222 6.67 -9.50 0.25
CA SER A 222 7.69 -8.86 1.09
C SER A 222 7.74 -7.33 0.94
N LEU A 223 8.17 -6.80 -0.19
CA LEU A 223 8.29 -5.35 -0.40
C LEU A 223 6.94 -4.65 -0.25
N ALA A 224 5.84 -5.25 -0.73
CA ALA A 224 4.52 -4.63 -0.61
C ALA A 224 3.96 -4.62 0.82
N HIS A 225 4.56 -5.37 1.75
CA HIS A 225 4.26 -5.32 3.19
C HIS A 225 5.31 -4.53 4.00
N THR A 226 6.33 -3.99 3.34
CA THR A 226 7.49 -3.34 4.00
C THR A 226 7.66 -1.88 3.55
N ILE A 227 7.59 -1.60 2.25
CA ILE A 227 7.85 -0.28 1.67
C ILE A 227 6.56 0.30 1.11
N GLY A 228 6.31 1.58 1.37
CA GLY A 228 5.18 2.32 0.79
C GLY A 228 4.34 3.04 1.82
N ARG A 229 3.06 3.27 1.50
CA ARG A 229 2.11 3.96 2.38
C ARG A 229 0.84 3.14 2.60
N HIS A 230 0.25 3.32 3.78
CA HIS A 230 -1.12 2.91 4.09
C HIS A 230 -2.06 3.96 3.52
N THR A 231 -2.42 3.82 2.24
CA THR A 231 -3.14 4.86 1.47
C THR A 231 -4.64 4.84 1.74
N TYR A 232 -5.21 3.67 2.01
CA TYR A 232 -6.65 3.45 2.15
C TYR A 232 -7.02 2.83 3.52
N ASP A 233 -6.12 2.07 4.13
CA ASP A 233 -6.29 1.54 5.50
C ASP A 233 -4.92 1.18 6.14
N ASP A 234 -4.82 1.21 7.47
CA ASP A 234 -3.63 0.84 8.25
C ASP A 234 -3.82 -0.37 9.19
N VAL A 235 -4.95 -1.08 9.09
CA VAL A 235 -5.19 -2.33 9.82
C VAL A 235 -4.15 -3.42 9.46
N GLN A 236 -3.87 -3.59 8.17
CA GLN A 236 -2.93 -4.60 7.64
C GLN A 236 -1.58 -3.98 7.24
N THR A 237 -0.55 -4.81 7.13
CA THR A 237 0.81 -4.40 6.74
C THR A 237 0.94 -4.02 5.27
N ALA A 238 -0.02 -4.38 4.41
CA ALA A 238 0.02 -4.07 2.98
C ALA A 238 0.14 -2.55 2.73
N ARG A 239 1.01 -2.18 1.79
CA ARG A 239 1.38 -0.80 1.44
C ARG A 239 1.34 -0.58 -0.06
N ASP A 240 0.97 0.64 -0.44
CA ASP A 240 1.11 1.09 -1.82
C ASP A 240 2.51 1.65 -2.07
N SER A 241 3.18 1.13 -3.09
CA SER A 241 4.52 1.54 -3.51
C SER A 241 4.65 1.44 -5.02
N TRP A 242 4.95 2.57 -5.66
CA TRP A 242 5.20 2.61 -7.12
C TRP A 242 6.49 1.84 -7.49
N ILE A 243 7.49 1.82 -6.60
CA ILE A 243 8.72 1.03 -6.78
C ILE A 243 8.37 -0.45 -6.81
N THR A 244 7.56 -0.89 -5.84
CA THR A 244 7.06 -2.27 -5.80
C THR A 244 6.25 -2.55 -7.07
N ALA A 245 5.39 -1.63 -7.53
CA ALA A 245 4.59 -1.84 -8.73
C ALA A 245 5.45 -2.03 -9.99
N VAL A 246 6.57 -1.33 -10.13
CA VAL A 246 7.51 -1.56 -11.25
C VAL A 246 8.15 -2.95 -11.14
N VAL A 247 8.63 -3.34 -9.95
CA VAL A 247 9.25 -4.65 -9.71
C VAL A 247 8.25 -5.81 -9.93
N THR A 248 6.98 -5.60 -9.60
CA THR A 248 5.95 -6.64 -9.58
C THR A 248 4.93 -6.52 -10.71
N MET A 249 5.26 -5.79 -11.78
CA MET A 249 4.43 -5.67 -12.99
C MET A 249 3.00 -5.16 -12.70
N GLY A 250 2.86 -4.21 -11.77
CA GLY A 250 1.61 -3.55 -11.41
C GLY A 250 1.04 -3.92 -10.05
N GLU A 251 1.55 -4.96 -9.41
CA GLU A 251 0.94 -5.51 -8.19
C GLU A 251 1.33 -4.77 -6.89
N GLY A 252 2.12 -3.69 -6.98
CA GLY A 252 2.67 -2.98 -5.83
C GLY A 252 1.75 -1.93 -5.18
N TYR A 253 0.57 -1.67 -5.74
CA TYR A 253 -0.49 -0.92 -5.05
C TYR A 253 -1.28 -1.85 -4.15
N HIS A 254 -0.58 -2.41 -3.17
CA HIS A 254 -1.01 -3.58 -2.42
C HIS A 254 -1.95 -3.22 -1.27
N ASN A 255 -1.87 -2.00 -0.74
CA ASN A 255 -2.83 -1.52 0.26
C ASN A 255 -4.21 -1.33 -0.37
N PHE A 256 -4.27 -0.75 -1.59
CA PHE A 256 -5.51 -0.70 -2.36
C PHE A 256 -6.06 -2.11 -2.60
N HIS A 257 -5.20 -3.01 -3.07
CA HIS A 257 -5.59 -4.37 -3.39
C HIS A 257 -6.15 -5.15 -2.18
N HIS A 258 -5.50 -5.05 -1.01
CA HIS A 258 -5.98 -5.69 0.20
C HIS A 258 -7.32 -5.11 0.69
N GLN A 259 -7.52 -3.81 0.52
CA GLN A 259 -8.77 -3.15 0.93
C GLN A 259 -9.92 -3.44 -0.03
N PHE A 260 -9.64 -3.53 -1.33
CA PHE A 260 -10.64 -3.69 -2.39
C PHE A 260 -10.30 -4.88 -3.31
N PRO A 261 -10.22 -6.11 -2.79
CA PRO A 261 -9.63 -7.26 -3.49
C PRO A 261 -10.39 -7.71 -4.74
N ASN A 262 -11.65 -7.30 -4.87
CA ASN A 262 -12.51 -7.64 -6.01
C ASN A 262 -12.46 -6.58 -7.14
N ASP A 263 -11.71 -5.49 -6.99
CA ASP A 263 -11.47 -4.55 -8.09
C ASP A 263 -10.45 -5.16 -9.07
N TYR A 264 -10.72 -5.09 -10.37
CA TYR A 264 -9.80 -5.65 -11.37
C TYR A 264 -8.49 -4.85 -11.50
N ARG A 265 -8.39 -3.69 -10.84
CA ARG A 265 -7.25 -2.79 -10.85
C ARG A 265 -6.58 -2.85 -9.49
N ASN A 266 -5.25 -2.97 -9.46
CA ASN A 266 -4.52 -2.63 -8.24
C ASN A 266 -4.25 -1.13 -8.22
N ALA A 267 -4.04 -0.54 -9.40
CA ALA A 267 -3.81 0.89 -9.53
C ALA A 267 -5.00 1.60 -10.20
N ILE A 268 -5.79 2.33 -9.42
CA ILE A 268 -7.03 2.95 -9.90
C ILE A 268 -6.82 4.19 -10.78
N ARG A 269 -5.71 4.90 -10.62
CA ARG A 269 -5.44 6.12 -11.39
C ARG A 269 -4.83 5.76 -12.74
N PHE A 270 -5.13 6.55 -13.77
CA PHE A 270 -4.71 6.23 -15.14
C PHE A 270 -3.18 6.22 -15.30
N TYR A 271 -2.47 7.11 -14.59
CA TYR A 271 -1.01 7.26 -14.66
C TYR A 271 -0.25 6.26 -13.77
N GLN A 272 -0.95 5.54 -12.88
CA GLN A 272 -0.29 4.55 -12.04
C GLN A 272 0.03 3.30 -12.86
N TYR A 273 1.26 2.83 -12.73
CA TYR A 273 1.81 1.69 -13.46
C TYR A 273 1.10 0.40 -13.03
N ASP A 274 0.24 -0.11 -13.93
CA ASP A 274 -0.47 -1.37 -13.78
C ASP A 274 -0.73 -1.92 -15.18
N PRO A 275 0.28 -2.57 -15.79
CA PRO A 275 0.14 -3.15 -17.13
C PRO A 275 -0.94 -4.23 -17.18
N THR A 276 -1.18 -4.95 -16.08
CA THR A 276 -2.24 -5.96 -15.96
C THR A 276 -3.63 -5.34 -16.16
N LYS A 277 -3.91 -4.20 -15.54
CA LYS A 277 -5.16 -3.43 -15.75
C LYS A 277 -5.34 -3.06 -17.21
N TRP A 278 -4.30 -2.56 -17.85
CA TRP A 278 -4.37 -2.16 -19.27
C TRP A 278 -4.56 -3.37 -20.18
N PHE A 279 -3.90 -4.49 -19.88
CA PHE A 279 -4.10 -5.75 -20.59
C PHE A 279 -5.55 -6.22 -20.48
N ILE A 280 -6.11 -6.32 -19.27
CA ILE A 280 -7.49 -6.76 -19.04
C ILE A 280 -8.47 -5.83 -19.77
N ARG A 281 -8.29 -4.51 -19.67
CA ARG A 281 -9.13 -3.54 -20.37
C ARG A 281 -9.05 -3.69 -21.89
N THR A 282 -7.86 -3.96 -22.44
CA THR A 282 -7.66 -4.21 -23.87
C THR A 282 -8.39 -5.48 -24.30
N MET A 283 -8.27 -6.56 -23.53
CA MET A 283 -9.01 -7.80 -23.80
C MET A 283 -10.52 -7.59 -23.74
N ALA A 284 -11.00 -6.69 -22.86
CA ALA A 284 -12.41 -6.33 -22.79
C ALA A 284 -12.90 -5.59 -24.02
N THR A 285 -12.09 -4.68 -24.58
CA THR A 285 -12.39 -4.00 -25.85
C THR A 285 -12.57 -5.00 -27.01
N PHE A 286 -11.83 -6.10 -27.01
CA PHE A 286 -11.99 -7.19 -27.99
C PHE A 286 -13.04 -8.24 -27.59
N GLY A 287 -13.80 -8.01 -26.52
CA GLY A 287 -14.84 -8.91 -26.02
C GLY A 287 -14.32 -10.21 -25.39
N LEU A 288 -13.00 -10.35 -25.17
CA LEU A 288 -12.38 -11.53 -24.55
C LEU A 288 -12.45 -11.50 -23.03
N ALA A 289 -12.55 -10.32 -22.43
CA ALA A 289 -12.83 -10.11 -21.01
C ALA A 289 -14.16 -9.34 -20.85
N TYR A 290 -14.87 -9.54 -19.75
CA TYR A 290 -16.14 -8.89 -19.44
C TYR A 290 -16.38 -8.86 -17.93
N ASP A 291 -17.43 -8.19 -17.47
CA ASP A 291 -17.73 -8.00 -16.04
C ASP A 291 -16.55 -7.47 -15.21
N LEU A 292 -15.81 -6.51 -15.75
CA LEU A 292 -14.67 -5.88 -15.06
C LEU A 292 -15.19 -5.13 -13.82
N LYS A 293 -14.97 -5.70 -12.64
CA LYS A 293 -15.49 -5.17 -11.38
C LYS A 293 -14.63 -4.01 -10.91
N THR A 294 -15.27 -2.91 -10.55
CA THR A 294 -14.63 -1.76 -9.92
C THR A 294 -15.33 -1.43 -8.62
N PHE A 295 -14.57 -1.12 -7.57
CA PHE A 295 -15.17 -0.69 -6.32
C PHE A 295 -15.77 0.72 -6.46
N PRO A 296 -16.89 1.03 -5.77
CA PRO A 296 -17.52 2.35 -5.87
C PRO A 296 -16.56 3.47 -5.48
N ALA A 297 -16.46 4.50 -6.33
CA ALA A 297 -15.49 5.59 -6.17
C ALA A 297 -15.63 6.31 -4.81
N ASN A 298 -16.85 6.48 -4.33
CA ASN A 298 -17.12 7.11 -3.04
C ASN A 298 -16.52 6.31 -1.86
N GLU A 299 -16.57 4.98 -1.89
CA GLU A 299 -16.02 4.15 -0.81
C GLU A 299 -14.48 4.12 -0.84
N ILE A 300 -13.89 4.15 -2.04
CA ILE A 300 -12.45 4.33 -2.21
C ILE A 300 -12.00 5.68 -1.63
N GLU A 301 -12.71 6.76 -1.97
CA GLU A 301 -12.37 8.12 -1.52
C GLU A 301 -12.51 8.27 0.00
N LYS A 302 -13.54 7.65 0.62
CA LYS A 302 -13.67 7.62 2.08
C LYS A 302 -12.43 7.05 2.75
N GLY A 303 -11.91 5.91 2.29
CA GLY A 303 -10.70 5.30 2.86
C GLY A 303 -9.48 6.21 2.70
N PHE A 304 -9.31 6.81 1.52
CA PHE A 304 -8.23 7.76 1.26
C PHE A 304 -8.29 8.99 2.18
N ILE A 305 -9.46 9.62 2.31
CA ILE A 305 -9.65 10.80 3.16
C ILE A 305 -9.46 10.45 4.64
N GLN A 306 -9.95 9.30 5.11
CA GLN A 306 -9.76 8.84 6.48
C GLN A 306 -8.27 8.71 6.83
N MET A 307 -7.50 8.02 5.98
CA MET A 307 -6.05 7.89 6.17
C MET A 307 -5.36 9.25 6.12
N ARG A 308 -5.77 10.13 5.20
CA ARG A 308 -5.18 11.47 5.10
C ARG A 308 -5.49 12.34 6.32
N MET A 309 -6.70 12.27 6.87
CA MET A 309 -7.06 12.95 8.11
C MET A 309 -6.20 12.46 9.28
N GLN A 310 -6.00 11.15 9.41
CA GLN A 310 -5.11 10.59 10.44
C GLN A 310 -3.67 11.08 10.28
N GLU A 311 -3.13 11.13 9.06
CA GLU A 311 -1.80 11.68 8.79
C GLU A 311 -1.70 13.17 9.15
N LEU A 312 -2.73 13.95 8.80
CA LEU A 312 -2.78 15.37 9.11
C LEU A 312 -2.85 15.61 10.61
N GLU A 313 -3.64 14.83 11.35
CA GLU A 313 -3.73 14.94 12.80
C GLU A 313 -2.40 14.56 13.48
N LYS A 314 -1.73 13.49 13.02
CA LYS A 314 -0.37 13.12 13.48
C LYS A 314 0.68 14.21 13.22
N LYS A 315 0.52 15.00 12.16
CA LYS A 315 1.38 16.16 11.88
C LYS A 315 0.99 17.35 12.76
N ARG A 316 -0.30 17.57 12.93
CA ARG A 316 -0.86 18.66 13.74
C ARG A 316 -0.41 18.56 15.19
N THR A 317 -0.38 17.37 15.79
CA THR A 317 0.08 17.16 17.18
C THR A 317 1.55 17.50 17.40
N LYS A 318 2.37 17.56 16.34
CA LYS A 318 3.78 17.98 16.40
C LYS A 318 3.96 19.50 16.29
N LEU A 319 2.91 20.23 15.91
CA LEU A 319 2.96 21.68 15.78
C LEU A 319 2.51 22.33 17.09
N VAL A 320 3.13 23.46 17.43
CA VAL A 320 2.76 24.27 18.59
C VAL A 320 1.77 25.34 18.12
N PHE A 321 0.55 25.31 18.66
CA PHE A 321 -0.52 26.27 18.36
C PHE A 321 -0.77 27.26 19.52
N GLY A 322 0.21 27.41 20.40
CA GLY A 322 0.12 28.19 21.64
C GLY A 322 -0.60 27.46 22.78
N THR A 323 -0.76 28.18 23.89
CA THR A 323 -1.43 27.69 25.09
C THR A 323 -2.90 27.33 24.79
N PRO A 324 -3.38 26.13 25.14
CA PRO A 324 -4.78 25.75 24.99
C PRO A 324 -5.70 26.74 25.70
N VAL A 325 -6.84 27.08 25.08
CA VAL A 325 -7.78 28.07 25.62
C VAL A 325 -8.22 27.75 27.05
N ALA A 326 -8.45 26.48 27.37
CA ALA A 326 -8.84 26.03 28.71
C ALA A 326 -7.77 26.28 29.81
N LYS A 327 -6.53 26.60 29.43
CA LYS A 327 -5.42 26.92 30.36
C LYS A 327 -5.12 28.42 30.41
N LEU A 328 -5.80 29.24 29.61
CA LEU A 328 -5.59 30.68 29.62
C LEU A 328 -6.28 31.30 30.85
N PRO A 329 -5.63 32.27 31.51
CA PRO A 329 -6.28 33.07 32.53
C PRO A 329 -7.47 33.84 31.93
N VAL A 330 -8.54 33.95 32.72
CA VAL A 330 -9.74 34.71 32.38
C VAL A 330 -9.65 36.06 33.09
N TYR A 331 -9.88 37.14 32.35
CA TYR A 331 -9.89 38.51 32.88
C TYR A 331 -11.25 39.13 32.67
N THR A 332 -11.76 39.82 33.69
CA THR A 332 -12.86 40.77 33.54
C THR A 332 -12.43 41.99 32.72
N GLU A 333 -13.40 42.75 32.21
CA GLU A 333 -13.12 43.99 31.49
C GLU A 333 -12.34 45.00 32.34
N GLN A 334 -12.66 45.11 33.63
CA GLN A 334 -11.97 46.00 34.54
C GLN A 334 -10.50 45.57 34.74
N GLU A 335 -10.25 44.27 34.98
CA GLU A 335 -8.89 43.75 35.13
C GLU A 335 -8.06 43.95 33.84
N PHE A 336 -8.66 43.74 32.66
CA PHE A 336 -8.01 44.03 31.38
C PHE A 336 -7.62 45.52 31.26
N LEU A 337 -8.54 46.43 31.59
CA LEU A 337 -8.29 47.87 31.55
C LEU A 337 -7.21 48.29 32.57
N ASP A 338 -7.19 47.69 33.76
CA ASP A 338 -6.18 47.96 34.78
C ASP A 338 -4.79 47.51 34.32
N GLN A 339 -4.68 46.35 33.66
CA GLN A 339 -3.42 45.88 33.06
C GLN A 339 -2.86 46.88 32.05
N VAL A 340 -3.73 47.49 31.24
CA VAL A 340 -3.32 48.48 30.24
C VAL A 340 -3.01 49.84 30.86
N LYS A 341 -3.88 50.37 31.72
CA LYS A 341 -3.78 51.74 32.25
C LYS A 341 -2.83 51.88 33.43
N VAL A 342 -2.86 50.92 34.35
CA VAL A 342 -2.06 50.96 35.60
C VAL A 342 -0.71 50.31 35.38
N TYR A 343 -0.69 49.12 34.75
CA TYR A 343 0.53 48.33 34.56
C TYR A 343 1.21 48.55 33.20
N ASN A 344 0.70 49.48 32.39
CA ASN A 344 1.24 49.90 31.09
C ASN A 344 1.48 48.73 30.11
N LYS A 345 0.64 47.69 30.18
CA LYS A 345 0.70 46.55 29.27
C LYS A 345 0.19 46.93 27.89
N GLN A 346 0.82 46.39 26.84
CA GLN A 346 0.41 46.64 25.46
C GLN A 346 -0.58 45.56 25.00
N TRP A 347 -1.71 45.48 25.70
CA TRP A 347 -2.71 44.45 25.45
C TRP A 347 -3.83 44.95 24.56
N MET A 348 -4.37 44.07 23.73
CA MET A 348 -5.59 44.31 22.94
C MET A 348 -6.42 43.04 22.86
N VAL A 349 -7.69 43.19 22.52
CA VAL A 349 -8.65 42.08 22.44
C VAL A 349 -8.94 41.78 20.97
N ILE A 350 -8.88 40.51 20.58
CA ILE A 350 -9.31 40.04 19.25
C ILE A 350 -10.07 38.73 19.46
N GLU A 351 -11.31 38.67 18.96
CA GLU A 351 -12.20 37.50 19.06
C GLU A 351 -12.40 37.00 20.51
N GLY A 352 -12.41 37.94 21.48
CA GLY A 352 -12.56 37.62 22.90
C GLY A 352 -11.29 37.11 23.59
N TYR A 353 -10.16 37.06 22.89
CA TYR A 353 -8.86 36.72 23.46
C TYR A 353 -8.00 37.96 23.65
N ILE A 354 -7.18 37.95 24.70
CA ILE A 354 -6.25 39.03 25.03
C ILE A 354 -4.87 38.68 24.47
N TYR A 355 -4.29 39.62 23.74
CA TYR A 355 -2.96 39.48 23.13
C TYR A 355 -2.01 40.56 23.67
N ASP A 356 -0.83 40.17 24.14
CA ASP A 356 0.28 41.09 24.42
C ASP A 356 1.06 41.35 23.14
N VAL A 357 0.83 42.49 22.52
CA VAL A 357 1.47 42.83 21.24
C VAL A 357 2.83 43.48 21.41
N LYS A 358 3.28 43.76 22.65
CA LYS A 358 4.56 44.45 22.90
C LYS A 358 5.74 43.82 22.15
N PRO A 359 5.93 42.47 22.15
CA PRO A 359 7.06 41.85 21.49
C PRO A 359 7.02 41.97 19.97
N PHE A 360 5.83 42.17 19.38
CA PHE A 360 5.62 42.17 17.93
C PHE A 360 5.44 43.58 17.34
N MET A 361 5.38 44.61 18.18
CA MET A 361 5.05 45.97 17.73
C MET A 361 5.97 46.51 16.63
N ASN A 362 7.27 46.20 16.68
CA ASN A 362 8.24 46.68 15.70
C ASN A 362 8.25 45.84 14.41
N ASP A 363 7.78 44.60 14.49
CA ASP A 363 7.80 43.64 13.38
C ASP A 363 6.44 43.56 12.65
N HIS A 364 5.42 44.26 13.15
CA HIS A 364 4.11 44.31 12.53
C HIS A 364 4.19 44.95 11.13
N PRO A 365 3.83 44.23 10.04
CA PRO A 365 4.00 44.72 8.68
C PRO A 365 3.20 45.98 8.35
N GLY A 366 2.05 46.18 8.99
CA GLY A 366 1.25 47.41 8.86
C GLY A 366 1.81 48.60 9.66
N GLY A 367 2.95 48.42 10.32
CA GLY A 367 3.62 49.41 11.15
C GLY A 367 3.12 49.45 12.60
N LYS A 368 3.97 49.96 13.49
CA LYS A 368 3.72 50.06 14.93
C LYS A 368 2.57 50.99 15.31
N ALA A 369 2.25 51.97 14.47
CA ALA A 369 1.23 52.98 14.76
C ALA A 369 -0.18 52.37 14.87
N LEU A 370 -0.49 51.39 14.00
CA LEU A 370 -1.77 50.68 14.02
C LEU A 370 -1.95 49.87 15.31
N LEU A 371 -0.89 49.19 15.77
CA LEU A 371 -0.94 48.44 17.02
C LEU A 371 -1.06 49.37 18.23
N LYS A 372 -0.31 50.49 18.25
CA LYS A 372 -0.44 51.50 19.32
C LYS A 372 -1.86 52.06 19.42
N GLY A 373 -2.51 52.32 18.29
CA GLY A 373 -3.89 52.83 18.25
C GLY A 373 -4.95 51.84 18.79
N GLY A 374 -4.62 50.54 18.81
CA GLY A 374 -5.48 49.46 19.29
C GLY A 374 -5.22 48.99 20.72
N VAL A 375 -4.18 49.49 21.40
CA VAL A 375 -3.91 49.12 22.80
C VAL A 375 -5.10 49.52 23.69
N GLY A 376 -5.57 48.58 24.51
CA GLY A 376 -6.72 48.75 25.40
C GLY A 376 -8.09 48.65 24.72
N LYS A 377 -8.17 48.19 23.47
CA LYS A 377 -9.42 48.10 22.70
C LYS A 377 -9.69 46.69 22.18
N ASP A 378 -10.96 46.45 21.84
CA ASP A 378 -11.34 45.31 21.00
C ASP A 378 -11.09 45.67 19.53
N MET A 379 -10.14 44.96 18.93
CA MET A 379 -9.67 45.14 17.56
C MET A 379 -10.22 44.07 16.62
N THR A 380 -11.22 43.29 17.05
CA THR A 380 -11.80 42.18 16.27
C THR A 380 -12.26 42.63 14.88
N GLU A 381 -13.03 43.71 14.79
CA GLU A 381 -13.54 44.21 13.51
C GLU A 381 -12.42 44.65 12.58
N ALA A 382 -11.47 45.44 13.10
CA ALA A 382 -10.30 45.88 12.33
C ALA A 382 -9.46 44.70 11.81
N PHE A 383 -9.32 43.65 12.61
CA PHE A 383 -8.54 42.44 12.30
C PHE A 383 -9.25 41.48 11.32
N ASN A 384 -10.58 41.52 11.28
CA ASN A 384 -11.44 40.62 10.49
C ASN A 384 -12.02 41.27 9.22
N GLY A 385 -11.37 42.33 8.71
CA GLY A 385 -11.72 42.94 7.43
C GLY A 385 -12.25 44.37 7.50
N GLY A 386 -12.46 44.94 8.68
CA GLY A 386 -12.79 46.37 8.84
C GLY A 386 -11.61 47.29 8.48
N VAL A 387 -10.37 46.82 8.70
CA VAL A 387 -9.15 47.49 8.22
C VAL A 387 -8.33 46.55 7.35
N TYR A 388 -8.05 45.34 7.86
CA TYR A 388 -7.35 44.32 7.09
C TYR A 388 -7.84 42.94 7.48
N ASN A 389 -8.15 42.10 6.49
CA ASN A 389 -8.61 40.74 6.74
C ASN A 389 -7.40 39.78 6.89
N HIS A 390 -6.99 39.53 8.14
CA HIS A 390 -5.77 38.77 8.42
C HIS A 390 -5.92 37.28 8.07
N HIS A 391 -4.96 36.77 7.29
CA HIS A 391 -4.85 35.36 6.91
C HIS A 391 -4.45 34.44 8.08
N ASN A 392 -4.56 33.13 7.86
CA ASN A 392 -4.23 32.08 8.84
C ASN A 392 -2.81 32.19 9.41
N SER A 393 -1.84 32.68 8.65
CA SER A 393 -0.46 32.86 9.13
C SER A 393 -0.36 33.85 10.28
N ALA A 394 -1.01 35.01 10.17
CA ALA A 394 -1.04 36.02 11.24
C ALA A 394 -1.77 35.49 12.48
N ARG A 395 -2.90 34.79 12.29
CA ARG A 395 -3.65 34.15 13.38
C ARG A 395 -2.83 33.10 14.11
N ASN A 396 -2.10 32.25 13.37
CA ASN A 396 -1.24 31.23 13.94
C ASN A 396 -0.09 31.86 14.76
N LEU A 397 0.56 32.90 14.24
CA LEU A 397 1.62 33.62 14.93
C LEU A 397 1.10 34.24 16.24
N MET A 398 -0.02 34.97 16.16
CA MET A 398 -0.62 35.62 17.32
C MET A 398 -1.04 34.62 18.41
N ASN A 399 -1.72 33.54 18.01
CA ASN A 399 -2.19 32.53 18.96
C ASN A 399 -1.03 31.80 19.64
N ASN A 400 0.09 31.62 18.93
CA ASN A 400 1.25 30.93 19.46
C ASN A 400 2.12 31.82 20.36
N SER A 401 2.32 33.09 19.98
CA SER A 401 3.37 33.93 20.56
C SER A 401 2.86 35.12 21.37
N LEU A 402 1.62 35.55 21.16
CA LEU A 402 1.10 36.80 21.74
C LEU A 402 -0.14 36.59 22.62
N ARG A 403 -0.86 35.46 22.48
CA ARG A 403 -2.07 35.19 23.25
C ARG A 403 -1.75 34.88 24.71
N ILE A 404 -2.39 35.61 25.61
CA ILE A 404 -2.10 35.53 27.05
C ILE A 404 -3.32 35.30 27.93
N GLY A 405 -4.54 35.52 27.43
CA GLY A 405 -5.75 35.41 28.25
C GLY A 405 -7.04 35.37 27.43
N VAL A 406 -8.15 35.15 28.14
CA VAL A 406 -9.52 35.26 27.61
C VAL A 406 -10.20 36.43 28.32
N LEU A 407 -10.91 37.26 27.57
CA LEU A 407 -11.76 38.30 28.13
C LEU A 407 -13.12 37.69 28.49
N GLN A 408 -13.52 37.78 29.75
CA GLN A 408 -14.85 37.40 30.20
C GLN A 408 -15.87 38.39 29.65
N ARG A 409 -16.69 37.95 28.69
CA ARG A 409 -17.87 38.71 28.26
C ARG A 409 -19.05 38.32 29.16
N LEU A 410 -19.74 39.34 29.69
CA LEU A 410 -20.96 39.19 30.49
C LEU A 410 -22.12 38.65 29.64
#